data_AF-A0A7S8C4Z1-F1
#
_entry.id   AF-A0A7S8C4Z1-F1
#
_cell.length_a   1.000
_cell.length_b   1.000
_cell.length_c   1.000
_cell.angle_alpha   90.00
_cell.angle_beta   90.00
_cell.angle_gamma   90.00
#
_symmetry.space_group_name_H-M   'P 1'
#
loop_
_entity.id
_entity.type
_entity.pdbx_description
1 polymer ?
#
loop_
_entity_poly.entity_id
_entity_poly.type
_entity_poly.pdbx_seq_one_letter_code
_entity_poly.pdbx_strand_id
1 'polypeptide(L)'
;MTALRTYEIGDRVACELFDAWTVTGREADRYAVRWDGEPHTGISPCWYPEELAPANDDHRFKAGDRVRFTERCPDHWWFGPTKAYREGTIEEAGCSAVLKHEVAVPGWPFPAHVNDEHIELIAEPAKPRKCIVAKLTTGGEPRPYAAPYVHDGRHSAETEARRLCEMHPGMSFAVYEMVSVSRAPKPSAITEAA
;
A
#
# COMPACT_ATOMS: atom_id res chain seq x y z
N MET A 1 29.07 3.90 28.45
CA MET A 1 28.51 5.20 28.03
C MET A 1 27.82 4.98 26.70
N THR A 2 26.51 4.73 26.72
CA THR A 2 25.71 4.61 25.50
C THR A 2 25.60 6.00 24.92
N ALA A 3 26.01 6.20 23.67
CA ALA A 3 25.87 7.50 23.01
C ALA A 3 24.38 7.87 22.99
N LEU A 4 24.03 9.03 23.54
CA LEU A 4 22.70 9.61 23.39
C LEU A 4 22.45 9.78 21.90
N ARG A 5 21.43 9.09 21.40
CA ARG A 5 21.09 9.09 19.98
C ARG A 5 20.32 10.37 19.71
N THR A 6 20.84 11.17 18.78
CA THR A 6 20.21 12.41 18.36
C THR A 6 19.23 12.13 17.23
N TYR A 7 18.01 12.66 17.32
CA TYR A 7 16.98 12.55 16.29
C TYR A 7 16.79 13.90 15.58
N GLU A 8 16.48 13.88 14.29
CA GLU A 8 16.20 15.04 13.46
C GLU A 8 14.68 15.20 13.23
N ILE A 9 14.25 16.42 12.87
CA ILE A 9 12.83 16.65 12.50
C ILE A 9 12.50 15.80 11.27
N GLY A 10 11.42 15.02 11.37
CA GLY A 10 11.01 14.03 10.36
C GLY A 10 11.43 12.60 10.68
N ASP A 11 12.33 12.38 11.66
CA ASP A 11 12.67 11.03 12.10
C ASP A 11 11.46 10.35 12.74
N ARG A 12 11.35 9.04 12.53
CA ARG A 12 10.35 8.21 13.19
C ARG A 12 10.93 7.61 14.46
N VAL A 13 10.18 7.77 15.54
CA VAL A 13 10.54 7.37 16.89
C VAL A 13 9.40 6.61 17.55
N ALA A 14 9.73 5.67 18.43
CA ALA A 14 8.78 4.98 19.28
C ALA A 14 8.86 5.56 20.70
N CYS A 15 7.70 5.63 21.35
CA CYS A 15 7.57 5.90 22.78
C CYS A 15 7.08 4.61 23.46
N GLU A 16 7.40 4.40 24.75
CA GLU A 16 7.12 3.18 25.52
C GLU A 16 5.68 2.62 25.42
N LEU A 17 4.72 3.42 24.97
CA LEU A 17 3.31 3.06 24.82
C LEU A 17 2.80 2.97 23.38
N PHE A 18 3.55 3.44 22.38
CA PHE A 18 3.07 3.51 20.99
C PHE A 18 4.22 3.41 19.97
N ASP A 19 3.99 2.59 18.94
CA ASP A 19 5.03 2.08 18.04
C ASP A 19 5.57 3.10 17.01
N ALA A 20 4.87 4.23 16.78
CA ALA A 20 5.31 5.21 15.79
C ALA A 20 4.83 6.65 16.01
N TRP A 21 5.80 7.55 16.10
CA TRP A 21 5.62 8.99 16.09
C TRP A 21 6.65 9.63 15.15
N THR A 22 6.29 10.76 14.56
CA THR A 22 7.21 11.59 13.78
C THR A 22 7.74 12.73 14.66
N VAL A 23 9.05 12.95 14.70
CA VAL A 23 9.65 14.13 15.34
C VAL A 23 9.24 15.39 14.57
N THR A 24 8.59 16.32 15.26
CA THR A 24 8.07 17.59 14.72
C THR A 24 8.79 18.82 15.24
N GLY A 25 9.57 18.67 16.31
CA GLY A 25 10.36 19.75 16.90
C GLY A 25 11.42 19.19 17.84
N ARG A 26 12.45 20.01 18.10
CA ARG A 26 13.59 19.63 18.92
C ARG A 26 14.05 20.81 19.76
N GLU A 27 14.27 20.56 21.04
CA GLU A 27 14.98 21.44 21.96
C GLU A 27 16.23 20.71 22.49
N ALA A 28 17.02 21.38 23.33
CA ALA A 28 18.32 20.87 23.76
C ALA A 28 18.25 19.50 24.49
N ASP A 29 17.12 19.23 25.16
CA ASP A 29 16.90 18.09 26.07
C ASP A 29 15.60 17.32 25.80
N ARG A 30 14.82 17.70 24.78
CA ARG A 30 13.51 17.10 24.50
C ARG A 30 13.10 17.19 23.04
N TYR A 31 12.24 16.26 22.65
CA TYR A 31 11.68 16.18 21.30
C TYR A 31 10.16 16.35 21.35
N ALA A 32 9.63 17.12 20.40
CA ALA A 32 8.20 17.18 20.12
C ALA A 32 7.87 16.12 19.08
N VAL A 33 6.93 15.23 19.37
CA VAL A 33 6.58 14.12 18.47
C VAL A 33 5.07 14.10 18.19
N ARG A 34 4.69 13.62 17.00
CA ARG A 34 3.29 13.50 16.57
C ARG A 34 2.97 12.06 16.19
N TRP A 35 1.89 11.51 16.73
CA TRP A 35 1.45 10.15 16.43
C TRP A 35 0.98 10.02 14.98
N ASP A 36 1.34 8.91 14.33
CA ASP A 36 1.04 8.67 12.91
C ASP A 36 -0.32 7.96 12.68
N GLY A 37 -1.01 7.51 13.74
CA GLY A 37 -2.08 6.51 13.67
C GLY A 37 -3.49 6.98 13.28
N GLU A 38 -3.85 8.27 13.33
CA GLU A 38 -5.10 8.80 12.73
C GLU A 38 -5.13 10.35 12.79
N PRO A 39 -5.92 11.04 11.94
CA PRO A 39 -5.97 12.51 11.91
C PRO A 39 -6.88 13.02 13.03
N HIS A 40 -6.45 12.91 14.28
CA HIS A 40 -7.08 13.64 15.36
C HIS A 40 -6.70 15.12 15.24
N THR A 41 -7.62 15.91 14.72
CA THR A 41 -7.55 17.37 14.71
C THR A 41 -7.43 17.86 16.16
N GLY A 42 -6.23 18.26 16.57
CA GLY A 42 -6.01 18.97 17.84
C GLY A 42 -5.09 18.31 18.86
N ILE A 43 -4.38 17.22 18.55
CA ILE A 43 -3.34 16.72 19.46
C ILE A 43 -2.11 17.64 19.34
N SER A 44 -1.91 18.45 20.38
CA SER A 44 -0.71 19.25 20.58
C SER A 44 0.53 18.33 20.60
N PRO A 45 1.68 18.72 20.02
CA PRO A 45 2.90 17.91 20.08
C PRO A 45 3.22 17.57 21.54
N CYS A 46 3.38 16.28 21.81
CA CYS A 46 3.78 15.81 23.12
C CYS A 46 5.30 15.91 23.21
N TRP A 47 5.79 16.59 24.25
CA TRP A 47 7.21 16.76 24.51
C TRP A 47 7.72 15.61 25.37
N TYR A 48 8.71 14.87 24.86
CA TYR A 48 9.34 13.77 25.59
C TYR A 48 10.77 14.11 25.96
N PRO A 49 11.19 13.85 27.21
CA PRO A 49 12.58 13.92 27.60
C PRO A 49 13.35 12.77 26.96
N GLU A 50 14.39 13.13 26.20
CA GLU A 50 15.54 12.40 25.61
C GLU A 50 15.49 10.87 25.28
N GLU A 51 14.77 10.03 26.02
CA GLU A 51 14.68 8.58 25.82
C GLU A 51 13.61 8.21 24.79
N LEU A 52 13.85 8.57 23.52
CA LEU A 52 13.10 8.04 22.39
C LEU A 52 13.83 6.84 21.81
N ALA A 53 13.10 5.78 21.49
CA ALA A 53 13.61 4.67 20.70
C ALA A 53 13.43 4.98 19.20
N PRO A 54 14.29 4.47 18.30
CA PRO A 54 13.97 4.50 16.87
C PRO A 54 12.64 3.78 16.65
N ALA A 55 11.77 4.34 15.80
CA ALA A 55 10.60 3.59 15.37
C ALA A 55 11.08 2.30 14.68
N ASN A 56 10.40 1.21 14.94
CA ASN A 56 10.71 -0.07 14.33
C ASN A 56 10.14 -0.04 12.90
N ASP A 57 10.84 0.61 11.96
CA ASP A 57 10.40 0.76 10.56
C ASP A 57 10.34 -0.56 9.77
N ASP A 58 10.57 -1.70 10.41
CA ASP A 58 10.46 -3.05 9.83
C ASP A 58 9.01 -3.54 9.72
N HIS A 59 8.07 -2.64 9.43
CA HIS A 59 6.68 -3.02 9.17
C HIS A 59 6.58 -3.63 7.76
N ARG A 60 6.92 -4.91 7.67
CA ARG A 60 6.74 -5.76 6.47
C ARG A 60 5.30 -5.76 5.94
N PHE A 61 4.34 -5.38 6.78
CA PHE A 61 2.91 -5.45 6.54
C PHE A 61 2.22 -4.13 6.92
N LYS A 62 1.16 -3.77 6.21
CA LYS A 62 0.34 -2.56 6.45
C LYS A 62 -1.15 -2.86 6.43
N ALA A 63 -1.94 -1.97 7.03
CA ALA A 63 -3.41 -2.02 6.95
C ALA A 63 -3.87 -2.09 5.47
N GLY A 64 -4.84 -2.96 5.22
CA GLY A 64 -5.37 -3.28 3.89
C GLY A 64 -4.62 -4.39 3.15
N ASP A 65 -3.44 -4.83 3.62
CA ASP A 65 -2.75 -5.97 3.01
C ASP A 65 -3.55 -7.26 3.22
N ARG A 66 -3.74 -8.02 2.14
CA ARG A 66 -4.25 -9.39 2.22
C ARG A 66 -3.13 -10.34 2.61
N VAL A 67 -3.40 -11.20 3.58
CA VAL A 67 -2.42 -12.14 4.11
C VAL A 67 -3.01 -13.54 4.22
N ARG A 68 -2.16 -14.55 4.08
CA ARG A 68 -2.49 -15.94 4.41
C ARG A 68 -1.76 -16.34 5.69
N PHE A 69 -2.41 -17.17 6.48
CA PHE A 69 -1.84 -17.72 7.71
C PHE A 69 -0.84 -18.83 7.38
N THR A 70 0.32 -18.82 8.03
CA THR A 70 1.41 -19.78 7.80
C THR A 70 1.30 -20.98 8.75
N GLU A 71 2.09 -22.03 8.49
CA GLU A 71 2.18 -23.23 9.36
C GLU A 71 2.72 -22.96 10.75
N ARG A 72 3.23 -21.75 11.00
CA ARG A 72 3.67 -21.32 12.34
C ARG A 72 2.53 -20.91 13.24
N CYS A 73 1.30 -20.77 12.72
CA CYS A 73 0.13 -20.52 13.55
C CYS A 73 -0.08 -21.69 14.53
N PRO A 74 -0.13 -21.45 15.86
CA PRO A 74 -0.40 -22.50 16.84
C PRO A 74 -1.70 -23.26 16.56
N ASP A 75 -1.65 -24.59 16.66
CA ASP A 75 -2.79 -25.46 16.31
C ASP A 75 -4.07 -25.22 17.11
N HIS A 76 -3.95 -24.64 18.31
CA HIS A 76 -5.06 -24.30 19.20
C HIS A 76 -5.78 -23.02 18.78
N TRP A 77 -5.26 -22.27 17.81
CA TRP A 77 -5.96 -21.14 17.24
C TRP A 77 -7.11 -21.60 16.33
N TRP A 78 -8.16 -20.79 16.28
CA TRP A 78 -9.35 -21.06 15.49
C TRP A 78 -9.14 -20.76 13.98
N PHE A 79 -8.03 -20.11 13.63
CA PHE A 79 -7.57 -19.82 12.28
C PHE A 79 -6.19 -20.46 12.03
N GLY A 80 -5.78 -20.58 10.76
CA GLY A 80 -4.51 -21.19 10.38
C GLY A 80 -4.58 -21.89 9.02
N PRO A 81 -3.44 -22.30 8.44
CA PRO A 81 -3.37 -22.81 7.07
C PRO A 81 -4.17 -24.10 6.86
N THR A 82 -4.35 -24.89 7.91
CA THR A 82 -5.08 -26.17 7.88
C THR A 82 -6.55 -26.03 8.30
N LYS A 83 -6.97 -24.85 8.78
CA LYS A 83 -8.33 -24.60 9.29
C LYS A 83 -9.26 -24.08 8.18
N ALA A 84 -10.52 -23.79 8.52
CA ALA A 84 -11.46 -23.17 7.59
C ALA A 84 -11.08 -21.71 7.27
N TYR A 85 -10.50 -21.01 8.25
CA TYR A 85 -10.07 -19.62 8.15
C TYR A 85 -8.57 -19.55 7.89
N ARG A 86 -8.19 -19.40 6.62
CA ARG A 86 -6.78 -19.50 6.15
C ARG A 86 -6.17 -18.17 5.73
N GLU A 87 -7.00 -17.15 5.59
CA GLU A 87 -6.61 -15.83 5.08
C GLU A 87 -7.42 -14.72 5.75
N GLY A 88 -6.92 -13.50 5.62
CA GLY A 88 -7.58 -12.31 6.09
C GLY A 88 -6.95 -11.04 5.53
N THR A 89 -7.40 -9.90 6.06
CA THR A 89 -6.91 -8.58 5.71
C THR A 89 -6.43 -7.88 6.97
N ILE A 90 -5.26 -7.24 6.94
CA ILE A 90 -4.77 -6.48 8.09
C ILE A 90 -5.66 -5.25 8.29
N GLU A 91 -6.27 -5.13 9.47
CA GLU A 91 -7.03 -3.93 9.86
C GLU A 91 -6.10 -2.93 10.54
N GLU A 92 -5.22 -3.40 11.42
CA GLU A 92 -4.26 -2.58 12.14
C GLU A 92 -2.89 -3.27 12.24
N ALA A 93 -1.82 -2.51 12.00
CA ALA A 93 -0.45 -2.95 12.20
C ALA A 93 0.15 -2.16 13.37
N GLY A 94 0.83 -2.85 14.29
CA GLY A 94 1.36 -2.28 15.54
C GLY A 94 0.37 -2.23 16.72
N CYS A 95 -0.60 -3.14 16.77
CA CYS A 95 -1.71 -3.07 17.74
C CYS A 95 -1.31 -3.52 19.17
N SER A 96 -0.23 -4.29 19.35
CA SER A 96 0.19 -4.80 20.67
C SER A 96 1.68 -5.18 20.74
N ALA A 97 2.25 -5.05 21.94
CA ALA A 97 3.62 -5.48 22.27
C ALA A 97 3.87 -7.00 22.12
N VAL A 98 2.80 -7.82 22.05
CA VAL A 98 2.91 -9.30 21.98
C VAL A 98 2.50 -9.84 20.60
N LEU A 99 1.45 -9.27 20.00
CA LEU A 99 0.92 -9.66 18.69
C LEU A 99 0.78 -8.41 17.83
N LYS A 100 1.70 -8.27 16.87
CA LYS A 100 1.91 -7.03 16.12
C LYS A 100 0.75 -6.65 15.21
N HIS A 101 -0.03 -7.60 14.70
CA HIS A 101 -1.03 -7.32 13.66
C HIS A 101 -2.41 -7.80 14.04
N GLU A 102 -3.41 -7.00 13.71
CA GLU A 102 -4.81 -7.35 13.76
C GLU A 102 -5.30 -7.69 12.34
N VAL A 103 -5.76 -8.93 12.15
CA VAL A 103 -6.21 -9.44 10.85
C VAL A 103 -7.71 -9.74 10.90
N ALA A 104 -8.50 -8.99 10.12
CA ALA A 104 -9.89 -9.34 9.86
C ALA A 104 -9.99 -10.64 9.08
N VAL A 105 -10.75 -11.58 9.64
CA VAL A 105 -11.03 -12.87 9.02
C VAL A 105 -12.44 -12.84 8.42
N PRO A 106 -12.60 -13.07 7.09
CA PRO A 106 -13.91 -13.06 6.45
C PRO A 106 -14.90 -14.03 7.09
N GLY A 107 -16.09 -13.54 7.42
CA GLY A 107 -17.17 -14.38 7.99
C GLY A 107 -16.99 -14.70 9.48
N TRP A 108 -16.06 -14.04 10.17
CA TRP A 108 -15.91 -14.14 11.61
C TRP A 108 -15.98 -12.76 12.28
N PRO A 109 -16.64 -12.62 13.44
CA PRO A 109 -16.85 -11.32 14.07
C PRO A 109 -15.66 -10.84 14.91
N PHE A 110 -14.64 -11.67 15.11
CA PHE A 110 -13.47 -11.34 15.92
C PHE A 110 -12.20 -11.33 15.07
N PRO A 111 -11.30 -10.37 15.26
CA PRO A 111 -10.04 -10.33 14.56
C PRO A 111 -9.09 -11.44 15.03
N ALA A 112 -8.12 -11.77 14.17
CA ALA A 112 -7.00 -12.64 14.48
C ALA A 112 -5.77 -11.78 14.82
N HIS A 113 -5.27 -11.89 16.05
CA HIS A 113 -4.05 -11.21 16.48
C HIS A 113 -2.83 -12.10 16.18
N VAL A 114 -1.87 -11.58 15.42
CA VAL A 114 -0.76 -12.37 14.86
C VAL A 114 0.57 -11.60 14.85
N ASN A 115 1.67 -12.32 14.62
CA ASN A 115 3.01 -11.77 14.43
C ASN A 115 3.46 -12.00 12.99
N ASP A 116 4.54 -11.33 12.58
CA ASP A 116 5.11 -11.40 11.23
C ASP A 116 5.35 -12.84 10.74
N GLU A 117 5.64 -13.78 11.64
CA GLU A 117 5.92 -15.17 11.29
C GLU A 117 4.67 -16.02 11.03
N HIS A 118 3.51 -15.59 11.53
CA HIS A 118 2.23 -16.28 11.40
C HIS A 118 1.49 -15.92 10.11
N ILE A 119 1.95 -14.88 9.41
CA ILE A 119 1.31 -14.38 8.19
C ILE A 119 2.32 -14.18 7.06
N GLU A 120 1.82 -14.22 5.84
CA GLU A 120 2.57 -13.86 4.66
C GLU A 120 1.67 -13.13 3.67
N LEU A 121 2.25 -12.17 2.95
CA LEU A 121 1.51 -11.34 2.01
C LEU A 121 0.97 -12.23 0.89
N ILE A 122 -0.35 -12.23 0.73
CA ILE A 122 -0.95 -12.68 -0.52
C ILE A 122 -0.71 -11.54 -1.48
N ALA A 123 0.21 -11.73 -2.43
CA ALA A 123 0.35 -10.79 -3.53
C ALA A 123 -1.04 -10.66 -4.18
N GLU A 124 -1.70 -9.51 -3.98
CA GLU A 124 -2.91 -9.24 -4.71
C GLU A 124 -2.56 -9.34 -6.19
N PRO A 125 -3.36 -10.06 -7.01
CA PRO A 125 -3.16 -9.99 -8.44
C PRO A 125 -3.27 -8.52 -8.80
N ALA A 126 -2.16 -7.94 -9.29
CA ALA A 126 -2.11 -6.52 -9.63
C ALA A 126 -3.36 -6.21 -10.45
N LYS A 127 -4.19 -5.28 -9.94
CA LYS A 127 -5.48 -4.97 -10.56
C LYS A 127 -5.25 -4.81 -12.06
N PRO A 128 -5.93 -5.59 -12.92
CA PRO A 128 -5.62 -5.62 -14.34
C PRO A 128 -5.65 -4.20 -14.90
N ARG A 129 -4.49 -3.72 -15.33
CA ARG A 129 -4.39 -2.41 -15.97
C ARG A 129 -4.99 -2.53 -17.35
N LYS A 130 -5.88 -1.60 -17.69
CA LYS A 130 -6.41 -1.52 -19.04
C LYS A 130 -5.26 -1.29 -20.01
N CYS A 131 -5.26 -2.03 -21.10
CA CYS A 131 -4.22 -1.97 -22.10
C CYS A 131 -4.80 -1.59 -23.46
N ILE A 132 -4.00 -0.99 -24.33
CA ILE A 132 -4.34 -0.80 -25.74
C ILE A 132 -3.21 -1.33 -26.62
N VAL A 133 -3.54 -1.69 -27.86
CA VAL A 133 -2.55 -1.97 -28.89
C VAL A 133 -2.47 -0.78 -29.85
N ALA A 134 -1.26 -0.33 -30.14
CA ALA A 134 -1.02 0.72 -31.13
C ALA A 134 -0.01 0.25 -32.18
N LYS A 135 -0.29 0.55 -33.45
CA LYS A 135 0.69 0.39 -34.52
C LYS A 135 1.84 1.37 -34.31
N LEU A 136 3.07 0.94 -34.56
CA LEU A 136 4.23 1.81 -34.55
C LEU A 136 4.51 2.40 -35.94
N THR A 137 5.03 3.63 -35.98
CA THR A 137 5.65 4.18 -37.18
C THR A 137 7.00 3.51 -37.44
N THR A 138 7.60 3.76 -38.61
CA THR A 138 8.96 3.28 -38.91
C THR A 138 10.01 3.81 -37.92
N GLY A 139 9.74 4.96 -37.28
CA GLY A 139 10.56 5.53 -36.21
C GLY A 139 10.27 4.99 -34.81
N GLY A 140 9.34 4.05 -34.67
CA GLY A 140 8.98 3.44 -33.38
C GLY A 140 7.94 4.22 -32.56
N GLU A 141 7.38 5.31 -33.10
CA GLU A 141 6.39 6.13 -32.39
C GLU A 141 5.00 5.45 -32.42
N PRO A 142 4.22 5.51 -31.33
CA PRO A 142 2.87 4.96 -31.34
C PRO A 142 1.91 5.80 -32.19
N ARG A 143 1.13 5.10 -33.00
CA ARG A 143 -0.02 5.65 -33.72
C ARG A 143 -1.29 4.93 -33.27
N PRO A 144 -1.82 5.28 -32.08
CA PRO A 144 -3.06 4.69 -31.60
C PRO A 144 -4.22 5.08 -32.53
N TYR A 145 -5.20 4.20 -32.65
CA TYR A 145 -6.44 4.54 -33.32
C TYR A 145 -7.21 5.59 -32.51
N ALA A 146 -8.04 6.42 -33.16
CA ALA A 146 -8.78 7.50 -32.49
C ALA A 146 -9.70 6.99 -31.35
N ALA A 147 -10.22 5.77 -31.49
CA ALA A 147 -10.97 5.05 -30.46
C ALA A 147 -10.35 3.65 -30.28
N PRO A 148 -9.22 3.54 -29.55
CA PRO A 148 -8.49 2.28 -29.46
C PRO A 148 -9.32 1.22 -28.74
N TYR A 149 -9.23 -0.03 -29.18
CA TYR A 149 -9.82 -1.14 -28.44
C TYR A 149 -9.08 -1.31 -27.11
N VAL A 150 -9.84 -1.33 -26.01
CA VAL A 150 -9.31 -1.43 -24.66
C VAL A 150 -9.39 -2.88 -24.20
N HIS A 151 -8.24 -3.44 -23.88
CA HIS A 151 -8.08 -4.78 -23.34
C HIS A 151 -8.11 -4.76 -21.81
N ASP A 152 -8.61 -5.84 -21.22
CA ASP A 152 -8.70 -6.00 -19.76
C ASP A 152 -7.37 -6.31 -19.09
N GLY A 153 -6.30 -6.52 -19.87
CA GLY A 153 -4.97 -6.72 -19.31
C GLY A 153 -3.93 -6.98 -20.38
N ARG A 154 -2.67 -7.00 -19.93
CA ARG A 154 -1.49 -7.17 -20.78
C ARG A 154 -1.57 -8.42 -21.66
N HIS A 155 -1.89 -9.57 -21.08
CA HIS A 155 -1.95 -10.83 -21.81
C HIS A 155 -2.93 -10.78 -23.01
N SER A 156 -4.13 -10.21 -22.79
CA SER A 156 -5.11 -10.05 -23.87
C SER A 156 -4.66 -9.06 -24.95
N ALA A 157 -3.94 -8.00 -24.59
CA ALA A 157 -3.39 -7.05 -25.55
C ALA A 157 -2.20 -7.63 -26.33
N GLU A 158 -1.32 -8.40 -25.68
CA GLU A 158 -0.20 -9.09 -26.34
C GLU A 158 -0.69 -10.14 -27.35
N THR A 159 -1.75 -10.88 -27.00
CA THR A 159 -2.41 -11.80 -27.92
C THR A 159 -2.93 -11.07 -29.15
N GLU A 160 -3.58 -9.92 -28.97
CA GLU A 160 -4.08 -9.11 -30.08
C GLU A 160 -2.95 -8.50 -30.92
N ALA A 161 -1.89 -8.00 -30.29
CA ALA A 161 -0.72 -7.48 -31.00
C ALA A 161 -0.07 -8.55 -31.89
N ARG A 162 0.02 -9.80 -31.40
CA ARG A 162 0.51 -10.93 -32.20
C ARG A 162 -0.39 -11.21 -33.40
N ARG A 163 -1.71 -11.29 -33.18
CA ARG A 163 -2.71 -11.46 -34.24
C ARG A 163 -2.58 -10.38 -35.32
N LEU A 164 -2.35 -9.13 -34.91
CA LEU A 164 -2.15 -8.00 -35.81
C LEU A 164 -0.85 -8.09 -36.61
N CYS A 165 0.26 -8.52 -36.00
CA CYS A 165 1.50 -8.80 -36.71
C CYS A 165 1.33 -9.89 -37.79
N GLU A 166 0.58 -10.95 -37.48
CA GLU A 166 0.28 -12.04 -38.42
C GLU A 166 -0.59 -11.56 -39.60
N MET A 167 -1.59 -10.71 -39.34
CA MET A 167 -2.46 -10.15 -40.38
C MET A 167 -1.81 -9.05 -41.21
N HIS A 168 -0.80 -8.36 -40.67
CA HIS A 168 -0.16 -7.21 -41.30
C HIS A 168 1.37 -7.35 -41.33
N PRO A 169 1.91 -8.23 -42.21
CA PRO A 169 3.35 -8.42 -42.34
C PRO A 169 4.11 -7.11 -42.60
N GLY A 170 5.24 -6.94 -41.93
CA GLY A 170 6.07 -5.72 -42.03
C GLY A 170 5.57 -4.53 -41.21
N MET A 171 4.48 -4.69 -40.45
CA MET A 171 4.03 -3.71 -39.46
C MET A 171 4.42 -4.15 -38.05
N SER A 172 4.73 -3.17 -37.18
CA SER A 172 5.00 -3.39 -35.77
C SER A 172 3.87 -2.86 -34.91
N PHE A 173 3.53 -3.58 -33.84
CA PHE A 173 2.49 -3.20 -32.88
C PHE A 173 3.07 -3.27 -31.47
N ALA A 174 2.72 -2.30 -30.64
CA ALA A 174 3.12 -2.21 -29.25
C ALA A 174 1.91 -2.20 -28.33
N VAL A 175 2.09 -2.75 -27.12
CA VAL A 175 1.11 -2.75 -26.04
C VAL A 175 1.42 -1.62 -25.08
N TYR A 176 0.40 -0.82 -24.75
CA TYR A 176 0.50 0.27 -23.77
C TYR A 176 -0.46 0.00 -22.62
N GLU A 177 0.00 0.27 -21.40
CA GLU A 177 -0.78 0.10 -20.18
C GLU A 177 -1.21 1.46 -19.62
N MET A 178 -2.44 1.54 -19.10
CA MET A 178 -2.91 2.71 -18.37
C MET A 178 -2.23 2.76 -16.99
N VAL A 179 -1.34 3.73 -16.80
CA VAL A 179 -0.56 3.91 -15.56
C VAL A 179 -1.17 4.92 -14.59
N SER A 180 -1.86 5.94 -15.11
CA SER A 180 -2.50 7.00 -14.31
C SER A 180 -3.68 7.60 -15.06
N VAL A 181 -4.56 8.29 -14.31
CA VAL A 181 -5.69 9.04 -14.86
C VAL A 181 -5.70 10.41 -14.19
N SER A 182 -5.58 11.47 -14.99
CA SER A 182 -5.80 12.84 -14.54
C SER A 182 -7.19 13.29 -14.96
N ARG A 183 -7.87 14.06 -14.10
CA ARG A 183 -9.20 14.61 -14.39
C ARG A 183 -9.15 16.12 -14.22
N ALA A 184 -9.56 16.84 -15.25
CA ALA A 184 -9.78 18.28 -15.13
C ALA A 184 -10.99 18.55 -14.21
N PRO A 185 -10.97 19.63 -13.43
CA PRO A 185 -12.13 20.05 -12.66
C PRO A 185 -13.30 20.37 -13.59
N LYS A 186 -14.52 20.05 -13.16
CA LYS A 186 -15.73 20.44 -13.87
C LYS A 186 -15.80 21.98 -13.88
N PRO A 187 -16.07 22.64 -15.02
CA PRO A 187 -16.23 24.10 -15.03
C PRO A 187 -17.37 24.48 -14.08
N SER A 188 -17.07 25.32 -13.09
CA SER A 188 -18.08 25.92 -12.23
C SER A 188 -18.96 26.80 -13.09
N ALA A 189 -20.27 26.54 -13.10
CA ALA A 189 -21.23 27.41 -13.76
C ALA A 189 -21.16 28.79 -13.08
N ILE A 190 -20.70 29.80 -13.79
CA ILE A 190 -20.80 31.19 -13.37
C ILE A 190 -22.30 31.49 -13.31
N THR A 191 -22.84 31.61 -12.10
CA THR A 191 -24.21 32.08 -11.92
C THR A 191 -24.12 33.60 -11.95
N GLU A 192 -24.44 34.19 -13.09
CA GLU A 192 -24.70 35.62 -13.21
C GLU A 192 -25.92 35.95 -12.34
N ALA A 193 -25.69 36.65 -11.23
CA ALA A 193 -26.76 37.24 -10.44
C ALA A 193 -27.24 38.50 -11.17
N ALA A 194 -28.49 38.45 -11.65
CA ALA A 194 -29.23 39.61 -12.15
C ALA A 194 -29.76 40.47 -11.00
#